data_AF-A0A3L7XGJ3-F1
#
_entry.id   AF-A0A3L7XGJ3-F1
#
_cell.length_a   1.000
_cell.length_b   1.000
_cell.length_c   1.000
_cell.angle_alpha   90.00
_cell.angle_beta   90.00
_cell.angle_gamma   90.00
#
_symmetry.space_group_name_H-M   'P 1'
#
loop_
_entity.id
_entity.type
_entity.pdbx_description
1 polymer ?
#
loop_
_entity_poly.entity_id
_entity_poly.type
_entity_poly.pdbx_seq_one_letter_code
_entity_poly.pdbx_strand_id
1 'polypeptide(L)' 'MNRHPDIFFGSEQQQRLESLMLRWRGARDREMPLTDDEQQELETLVAEELNAAALRAAPVAAESGQ' A
#
# COMPACT_ATOMS: atom_id res chain seq x y z
N MET A 1 16.60 -1.20 2.74
CA MET A 1 15.42 -0.35 2.50
C MET A 1 14.46 -0.57 3.65
N ASN A 2 14.44 0.36 4.62
CA ASN A 2 13.63 0.25 5.83
C ASN A 2 12.16 0.53 5.50
N ARG A 3 11.33 -0.52 5.40
CA ARG A 3 9.87 -0.39 5.46
C ARG A 3 9.48 -0.33 6.93
N HIS A 4 9.64 0.84 7.54
CA HIS A 4 9.03 1.04 8.85
C HIS A 4 7.52 0.98 8.66
N PRO A 5 6.77 0.28 9.55
CA PRO A 5 5.33 0.41 9.56
C PRO A 5 5.01 1.86 9.87
N ASP A 6 4.49 2.55 8.86
CA ASP A 6 4.03 3.91 9.02
C ASP A 6 2.83 3.91 9.96
N ILE A 7 2.74 4.92 10.82
CA ILE A 7 1.58 5.11 11.71
C ILE A 7 0.27 5.22 10.89
N PHE A 8 0.42 5.60 9.62
CA PHE A 8 -0.65 5.75 8.63
C PHE A 8 -1.00 4.46 7.87
N PHE A 9 -0.11 3.47 7.84
CA PHE A 9 -0.33 2.19 7.16
C PHE A 9 0.29 1.05 7.97
N GLY A 10 -0.55 0.40 8.78
CA GLY A 10 -0.11 -0.55 9.78
C GLY A 10 0.55 -1.81 9.20
N SER A 11 1.32 -2.51 10.04
CA SER A 11 2.03 -3.74 9.68
C SER A 11 1.10 -4.81 9.09
N GLU A 12 -0.13 -4.94 9.60
CA GLU A 12 -1.09 -5.91 9.10
C GLU A 12 -1.57 -5.59 7.68
N GLN A 13 -1.84 -4.31 7.39
CA GLN A 13 -2.22 -3.87 6.04
C GLN A 13 -1.06 -4.04 5.05
N GLN A 14 0.17 -3.74 5.49
CA GLN A 14 1.37 -3.97 4.70
C GLN A 14 1.57 -5.45 4.37
N GLN A 15 1.45 -6.35 5.35
CA GLN A 15 1.57 -7.79 5.14
C GLN A 15 0.46 -8.34 4.22
N ARG A 16 -0.77 -7.82 4.35
CA ARG A 16 -1.89 -8.16 3.47
C ARG A 16 -1.61 -7.72 2.03
N LEU A 17 -1.18 -6.48 1.84
CA LEU A 17 -0.83 -5.91 0.53
C LEU A 17 0.31 -6.69 -0.12
N GLU A 18 1.37 -7.03 0.62
CA GLU A 18 2.49 -7.84 0.11
C GLU A 18 2.01 -9.23 -0.35
N SER A 19 1.14 -9.87 0.43
CA SER A 19 0.58 -11.18 0.09
C SER A 19 -0.28 -11.13 -1.18
N LEU A 20 -1.13 -10.11 -1.32
CA LEU A 20 -1.94 -9.91 -2.52
C LEU A 20 -1.10 -9.54 -3.73
N MET A 21 -0.06 -8.72 -3.58
CA MET A 21 0.88 -8.38 -4.66
C MET A 21 1.63 -9.62 -5.17
N LEU A 22 2.05 -10.52 -4.27
CA LEU A 22 2.66 -11.81 -4.62
C LEU A 22 1.69 -12.69 -5.42
N ARG A 23 0.44 -12.78 -4.96
CA ARG A 23 -0.62 -13.53 -5.67
C ARG A 23 -0.92 -12.90 -7.03
N TRP A 24 -1.12 -11.59 -7.09
CA TRP A 24 -1.36 -10.84 -8.31
C TRP A 24 -0.27 -11.07 -9.34
N ARG A 25 1.00 -11.08 -8.91
CA ARG A 25 2.14 -11.34 -9.80
C ARG A 25 2.10 -12.77 -10.36
N GLY A 26 1.81 -13.77 -9.53
CA GLY A 26 1.66 -15.17 -9.98
C GLY A 26 0.43 -15.41 -10.85
N ALA A 27 -0.68 -14.73 -10.54
CA ALA A 27 -1.91 -14.67 -11.32
C ALA A 27 -1.63 -14.09 -12.72
N ARG A 28 -0.97 -12.94 -12.77
CA ARG A 28 -0.57 -12.26 -14.01
C ARG A 28 0.36 -13.11 -14.86
N ASP A 29 1.36 -13.76 -14.25
CA ASP A 29 2.28 -14.67 -14.95
C ASP A 29 1.55 -15.83 -15.64
N ARG A 30 0.44 -16.27 -15.05
CA ARG A 30 -0.43 -17.34 -15.56
C ARG A 30 -1.61 -16.82 -16.38
N GLU A 31 -1.66 -15.53 -16.67
CA GLU A 31 -2.79 -14.85 -17.33
C GLU A 31 -4.15 -15.11 -16.65
N MET A 32 -4.12 -15.46 -15.37
CA MET A 32 -5.28 -15.83 -14.59
C MET A 32 -5.54 -14.72 -13.58
N PRO A 33 -6.51 -13.83 -13.80
CA PRO A 33 -6.73 -12.67 -12.93
C PRO A 33 -7.09 -13.11 -11.51
N LEU A 34 -6.82 -12.22 -10.55
CA LEU A 34 -7.34 -12.35 -9.19
C LEU A 34 -8.87 -12.39 -9.21
N THR A 35 -9.46 -12.93 -8.15
CA THR A 35 -10.91 -12.83 -7.94
C THR A 35 -11.33 -11.38 -7.73
N ASP A 36 -12.61 -11.08 -7.97
CA ASP A 36 -13.16 -9.72 -7.80
C ASP A 36 -12.95 -9.18 -6.38
N ASP A 37 -13.12 -10.04 -5.37
CA ASP A 37 -12.86 -9.74 -3.96
C ASP A 37 -11.37 -9.43 -3.70
N GLU A 38 -10.45 -10.27 -4.18
CA GLU A 38 -9.00 -10.03 -4.04
C GLU A 38 -8.53 -8.78 -4.79
N GLN A 39 -9.13 -8.48 -5.94
CA GLN A 39 -8.85 -7.29 -6.72
C GLN A 39 -9.34 -6.03 -6.01
N GLN A 40 -10.56 -6.05 -5.49
CA GLN A 40 -11.13 -4.95 -4.73
C GLN A 40 -10.34 -4.69 -3.43
N GLU A 41 -9.91 -5.74 -2.73
CA GLU A 41 -9.06 -5.66 -1.54
C GLU A 41 -7.69 -5.06 -1.88
N LEU A 42 -7.09 -5.50 -3.00
CA LEU A 42 -5.81 -4.96 -3.47
C LEU A 42 -5.92 -3.47 -3.82
N GLU A 43 -6.97 -3.06 -4.55
CA GLU A 43 -7.20 -1.66 -4.91
C GLU A 43 -7.40 -0.77 -3.68
N THR A 44 -8.15 -1.26 -2.69
CA THR A 44 -8.38 -0.56 -1.43
C THR A 44 -7.06 -0.34 -0.68
N LEU A 45 -6.27 -1.41 -0.50
CA LEU A 45 -4.99 -1.34 0.20
C LEU A 45 -3.97 -0.46 -0.53
N VAL A 46 -3.98 -0.46 -1.87
CA VAL A 46 -3.13 0.44 -2.66
C VAL A 46 -3.56 1.90 -2.49
N ALA A 47 -4.86 2.18 -2.50
CA ALA A 47 -5.36 3.54 -2.26
C ALA A 47 -4.99 4.05 -0.85
N GLU A 48 -5.10 3.20 0.16
CA GLU A 48 -4.68 3.51 1.53
C GLU A 48 -3.17 3.72 1.63
N GLU A 49 -2.35 2.90 0.97
CA GLU A 49 -0.89 3.08 0.92
C GLU A 49 -0.52 4.40 0.23
N LEU A 50 -1.14 4.72 -0.90
CA LEU A 50 -0.93 5.98 -1.63
C LEU A 50 -1.32 7.19 -0.77
N ASN A 51 -2.44 7.12 -0.05
CA ASN A 51 -2.85 8.17 0.86
C ASN A 51 -1.86 8.32 2.03
N ALA A 52 -1.41 7.21 2.62
CA ALA A 52 -0.38 7.22 3.65
C ALA A 52 0.97 7.75 3.13
N ALA A 53 1.35 7.42 1.89
CA ALA A 53 2.52 7.98 1.22
C ALA A 53 2.37 9.48 0.96
N ALA A 54 1.18 9.94 0.56
CA ALA A 54 0.88 11.36 0.40
C ALA A 54 0.95 12.10 1.73
N LEU A 55 0.44 11.53 2.83
CA LEU A 55 0.55 12.11 4.18
C LEU A 55 2.00 12.16 4.68
N ARG A 56 2.82 11.15 4.36
CA ARG A 56 4.26 11.17 4.63
C ARG A 56 5.03 12.20 3.82
N ALA A 57 4.69 12.31 2.54
CA ALA A 57 5.33 13.20 1.58
C ALA A 57 4.82 14.63 1.68
N ALA A 58 3.66 14.84 2.32
CA ALA A 58 3.18 16.15 2.70
C ALA A 58 4.29 16.80 3.54
N PRO A 59 4.91 17.88 3.05
CA PRO A 59 5.87 18.59 3.86
C PRO A 59 5.11 19.04 5.10
N VAL A 60 5.72 18.88 6.26
CA VAL A 60 5.31 19.66 7.42
C VAL A 60 5.50 21.13 7.02
N ALA A 61 4.47 21.74 6.45
CA ALA A 61 4.39 23.15 6.13
C ALA A 61 4.13 23.91 7.44
N ALA A 62 5.04 23.72 8.38
CA ALA A 62 5.17 24.34 9.69
C ALA A 62 6.47 23.71 10.22
N GLU A 63 7.66 24.24 9.97
CA GLU A 63 8.14 25.49 10.52
C GLU A 63 9.45 25.80 9.78
N SER A 64 9.46 26.88 9.01
CA SER A 64 10.70 27.54 8.56
C SER A 64 10.42 29.02 8.66
N GLY A 65 10.43 29.49 9.90
CA GLY A 65 10.11 30.85 10.27
C GLY A 65 10.64 31.15 11.68
N GLN A 66 11.95 31.05 11.87
CA GLN A 66 12.70 31.82 12.87
C GLN A 66 14.09 32.15 12.33
#